data_AF-A0AAD7HW48-F1
#
_entry.id   AF-A0AAD7HW48-F1
#
_cell.length_a   1.000
_cell.length_b   1.000
_cell.length_c   1.000
_cell.angle_alpha   90.00
_cell.angle_beta   90.00
_cell.angle_gamma   90.00
#
_symmetry.space_group_name_H-M   'P 1'
#
loop_
_entity.id
_entity.type
_entity.pdbx_description
1 polymer ?
#
loop_
_entity_poly.entity_id
_entity_poly.type
_entity_poly.pdbx_seq_one_letter_code
_entity_poly.pdbx_strand_id
1 'polypeptide(L)'
;PSLLLPPDIARELQVASLVCAGTTAVFIWDILQHFPDNYHLFFKHKIQIPTLAYLVSTIASFTYVLGFTLVSTYPLGNCRLAVTIFDSFYPILSGATSLLFLFRVRAIYGGAPLVTWVFGLLWLCVVGSAILIPFGTHATNIGSLCVVGGLSAYSGVPGTVLTVNDTAVFFAISYRLLLNSNTANTGERIQGLFTARGGNLQTFSRALFRDGQTYYMISVISNIVAISMAYSTSVNPIYRSMFSIPNVAMTSIMACRVYRNAKL
;
A
#
# COMPACT_ATOMS: atom_id res chain seq x y z
N PRO A 1 11.13 -29.13 13.59
CA PRO A 1 11.01 -27.69 13.99
C PRO A 1 9.65 -27.32 14.62
N SER A 2 8.56 -27.98 14.23
CA SER A 2 7.20 -27.79 14.76
C SER A 2 6.92 -28.43 16.14
N LEU A 3 7.87 -29.17 16.71
CA LEU A 3 7.68 -29.92 17.96
C LEU A 3 7.93 -29.10 19.24
N LEU A 4 8.39 -27.84 19.13
CA LEU A 4 8.78 -27.01 20.28
C LEU A 4 7.82 -25.83 20.57
N LEU A 5 6.82 -25.59 19.70
CA LEU A 5 5.85 -24.52 19.88
C LEU A 5 4.53 -25.06 20.42
N PRO A 6 3.80 -24.30 21.26
CA PRO A 6 2.41 -24.58 21.57
C PRO A 6 1.62 -24.75 20.27
N PRO A 7 0.71 -25.74 20.18
CA PRO A 7 0.02 -26.09 18.93
C PRO A 7 -0.74 -24.92 18.31
N ASP A 8 -1.24 -24.00 19.15
CA ASP A 8 -1.92 -22.79 18.71
C ASP A 8 -0.96 -21.85 17.97
N ILE A 9 0.17 -21.48 18.58
CA ILE A 9 1.17 -20.57 17.98
C ILE A 9 1.79 -21.18 16.72
N ALA A 10 2.02 -22.49 16.70
CA ALA A 10 2.53 -23.19 15.52
C ALA A 10 1.57 -23.09 14.34
N ARG A 11 0.26 -23.23 14.58
CA ARG A 11 -0.76 -23.12 13.54
C ARG A 11 -0.90 -21.69 13.03
N GLU A 12 -0.88 -20.70 13.91
CA GLU A 12 -0.95 -19.28 13.54
C GLU A 12 0.25 -18.87 12.68
N LEU A 13 1.47 -19.28 13.06
CA LEU A 13 2.69 -18.99 12.31
C LEU A 13 2.70 -19.71 10.95
N GLN A 14 2.18 -20.93 10.88
CA GLN A 14 2.05 -21.66 9.62
C GLN A 14 1.07 -20.97 8.66
N VAL A 15 -0.08 -20.51 9.15
CA VAL A 15 -1.03 -19.74 8.33
C VAL A 15 -0.39 -18.42 7.87
N ALA A 16 0.28 -17.70 8.77
CA ALA A 16 0.97 -16.45 8.43
C ALA A 16 2.04 -16.65 7.36
N SER A 17 2.91 -17.64 7.52
CA SER A 17 3.96 -17.94 6.54
C SER A 17 3.41 -18.33 5.17
N LEU A 18 2.32 -19.09 5.10
CA LEU A 18 1.62 -19.43 3.85
C LEU A 18 1.04 -18.19 3.17
N VAL A 19 0.39 -17.30 3.93
CA VAL A 19 -0.16 -16.04 3.41
C VAL A 19 0.95 -15.13 2.89
N CYS A 20 2.06 -15.00 3.64
CA CYS A 20 3.23 -14.23 3.21
C CYS A 20 3.86 -14.80 1.93
N ALA A 21 4.04 -16.12 1.87
CA ALA A 21 4.59 -16.80 0.70
C ALA A 21 3.68 -16.64 -0.53
N GLY A 22 2.38 -16.83 -0.38
CA GLY A 22 1.40 -16.61 -1.45
C GLY A 22 1.38 -15.16 -1.93
N THR A 23 1.42 -14.20 -1.01
CA THR A 23 1.48 -12.77 -1.33
C THR A 23 2.76 -12.42 -2.10
N THR A 24 3.89 -12.95 -1.66
CA THR A 24 5.18 -12.78 -2.35
C THR A 24 5.14 -13.38 -3.74
N ALA A 25 4.57 -14.58 -3.91
CA ALA A 25 4.44 -15.23 -5.21
C ALA A 25 3.58 -14.38 -6.18
N VAL A 26 2.46 -13.84 -5.71
CA VAL A 26 1.61 -12.92 -6.50
C VAL A 26 2.38 -11.65 -6.87
N PHE A 27 3.15 -11.08 -5.95
CA PHE A 27 3.94 -9.89 -6.21
C PHE A 27 5.05 -10.16 -7.25
N ILE A 28 5.78 -11.27 -7.11
CA ILE A 28 6.80 -11.71 -8.08
C ILE A 28 6.15 -11.90 -9.45
N TRP A 29 5.00 -12.56 -9.49
CA TRP A 29 4.26 -12.79 -10.72
C TRP A 29 3.87 -11.47 -11.41
N ASP A 30 3.37 -10.49 -10.65
CA ASP A 30 3.03 -9.17 -11.21
C ASP A 30 4.28 -8.41 -11.70
N ILE A 31 5.42 -8.47 -11.00
CA ILE A 31 6.68 -7.90 -11.47
C ILE A 31 7.12 -8.55 -12.78
N LEU A 32 7.08 -9.88 -12.86
CA LEU A 32 7.52 -10.64 -14.04
C LEU A 32 6.64 -10.36 -15.25
N GLN A 33 5.31 -10.34 -15.07
CA GLN A 33 4.37 -10.03 -16.15
C GLN A 33 4.62 -8.66 -16.77
N HIS A 34 5.08 -7.71 -15.97
CA HIS A 34 5.21 -6.31 -16.38
C HIS A 34 6.68 -5.86 -16.51
N PHE A 35 7.62 -6.80 -16.45
CA PHE A 35 9.04 -6.54 -16.62
C PHE A 35 9.36 -5.87 -17.98
N PRO A 36 8.77 -6.29 -19.12
CA PRO A 36 9.05 -5.67 -20.42
C PRO A 36 8.60 -4.21 -20.49
N ASP A 37 7.43 -3.90 -19.91
CA ASP A 37 6.87 -2.55 -19.89
C ASP A 37 7.70 -1.62 -19.00
N ASN A 38 8.12 -2.12 -17.83
CA ASN A 38 9.01 -1.40 -16.93
C ASN A 38 10.38 -1.14 -17.60
N TYR A 39 10.94 -2.15 -18.27
CA TYR A 39 12.20 -2.02 -19.03
C TYR A 39 12.12 -0.94 -20.11
N HIS A 40 11.02 -0.90 -20.87
CA HIS A 40 10.82 0.13 -21.90
C HIS A 40 10.68 1.54 -21.31
N LEU A 41 10.02 1.65 -20.15
CA LEU A 41 9.92 2.91 -19.40
C LEU A 41 11.29 3.43 -18.93
N PHE A 42 12.21 2.54 -18.54
CA PHE A 42 13.57 2.91 -18.10
C PHE A 42 14.46 3.39 -19.24
N PHE A 43 14.40 2.73 -20.40
CA PHE A 43 15.35 2.96 -21.48
C PHE A 43 14.86 3.92 -22.55
N LYS A 44 13.54 4.10 -22.73
CA LYS A 44 13.00 4.97 -23.79
C LYS A 44 12.44 6.31 -23.33
N HIS A 45 12.14 6.50 -22.04
CA HIS A 45 11.53 7.73 -21.53
C HIS A 45 12.45 8.50 -20.58
N LYS A 46 12.36 9.84 -20.61
CA LYS A 46 13.07 10.70 -19.64
C LYS A 46 12.61 10.38 -18.22
N ILE A 47 13.57 10.09 -17.33
CA ILE A 47 13.31 9.82 -15.91
C ILE A 47 12.79 11.11 -15.27
N GLN A 48 11.51 11.12 -14.91
CA GLN A 48 10.87 12.20 -14.16
C GLN A 48 10.75 11.79 -12.68
N ILE A 49 10.66 12.76 -11.77
CA ILE A 49 10.55 12.51 -10.32
C ILE A 49 9.45 11.48 -9.94
N PRO A 50 8.24 11.49 -10.55
CA PRO A 50 7.24 10.44 -10.29
C PRO A 50 7.68 9.04 -10.71
N THR A 51 8.57 8.91 -11.71
CA THR A 51 9.11 7.60 -12.14
C THR A 51 10.06 7.04 -11.09
N LEU A 52 10.86 7.91 -10.46
CA LEU A 52 11.75 7.51 -9.36
C LEU A 52 10.95 7.12 -8.12
N ALA A 53 9.96 7.92 -7.74
CA ALA A 53 9.08 7.61 -6.61
C ALA A 53 8.33 6.28 -6.82
N TYR A 54 7.88 6.02 -8.05
CA TYR A 54 7.31 4.74 -8.46
C TYR A 54 8.28 3.57 -8.24
N LEU A 55 9.51 3.66 -8.76
CA LEU A 55 10.50 2.59 -8.59
C LEU A 55 10.85 2.34 -7.13
N VAL A 56 11.08 3.41 -6.37
CA VAL A 56 11.40 3.32 -4.93
C VAL A 56 10.26 2.63 -4.17
N SER A 57 9.02 3.01 -4.44
CA SER A 57 7.83 2.38 -3.86
C SER A 57 7.78 0.88 -4.15
N THR A 58 7.98 0.48 -5.40
CA THR A 58 7.88 -0.93 -5.81
C THR A 58 8.99 -1.78 -5.22
N ILE A 59 10.24 -1.30 -5.25
CA ILE A 59 11.38 -2.02 -4.67
C ILE A 59 11.21 -2.14 -3.15
N ALA A 60 10.87 -1.05 -2.47
CA ALA A 60 10.69 -1.06 -1.03
C ALA A 60 9.52 -1.98 -0.61
N SER A 61 8.42 -1.99 -1.35
CA SER A 61 7.28 -2.90 -1.11
C SER A 61 7.67 -4.36 -1.33
N PHE A 62 8.40 -4.65 -2.40
CA PHE A 62 8.89 -6.01 -2.65
C PHE A 62 9.83 -6.49 -1.55
N THR A 63 10.81 -5.67 -1.15
CA THR A 63 11.75 -6.00 -0.07
C THR A 63 11.03 -6.19 1.25
N TYR A 64 10.02 -5.37 1.56
CA TYR A 64 9.18 -5.52 2.75
C TYR A 64 8.46 -6.88 2.75
N VAL A 65 7.72 -7.20 1.68
CA VAL A 65 6.92 -8.43 1.57
C VAL A 65 7.80 -9.69 1.56
N LEU A 66 8.91 -9.68 0.82
CA LEU A 66 9.86 -10.78 0.77
C LEU A 66 10.55 -10.97 2.13
N GLY A 67 10.95 -9.88 2.78
CA GLY A 67 11.61 -9.89 4.07
C GLY A 67 10.77 -10.56 5.16
N PHE A 68 9.49 -10.20 5.26
CA PHE A 68 8.57 -10.83 6.21
C PHE A 68 8.32 -12.31 5.90
N THR A 69 8.31 -12.69 4.62
CA THR A 69 8.23 -14.10 4.21
C THR A 69 9.46 -14.87 4.69
N LEU A 70 10.67 -14.32 4.52
CA LEU A 70 11.92 -14.93 5.00
C LEU A 70 11.95 -15.06 6.52
N VAL A 71 11.54 -14.02 7.25
CA VAL A 71 11.43 -14.05 8.72
C VAL A 71 10.46 -15.14 9.19
N SER A 72 9.38 -15.37 8.45
CA SER A 72 8.35 -16.34 8.83
C SER A 72 8.66 -17.78 8.43
N THR A 73 9.56 -17.99 7.46
CA THR A 73 9.82 -19.32 6.86
C THR A 73 11.21 -19.87 7.16
N TYR A 74 12.19 -19.00 7.37
CA TYR A 74 13.59 -19.39 7.52
C TYR A 74 14.08 -19.10 8.94
N PRO A 75 14.90 -20.00 9.53
CA PRO A 75 15.50 -19.75 10.83
C PRO A 75 16.56 -18.65 10.74
N LEU A 76 16.20 -17.43 11.12
CA LEU A 76 17.11 -16.30 11.19
C LEU A 76 17.67 -16.21 12.61
N GLY A 77 19.00 -16.22 12.77
CA GLY A 77 19.61 -16.15 14.10
C GLY A 77 19.19 -14.92 14.91
N ASN A 78 19.17 -13.74 14.27
CA ASN A 78 18.82 -12.47 14.90
C ASN A 78 17.49 -11.91 14.38
N CYS A 79 16.37 -12.49 14.81
CA CYS A 79 15.02 -12.06 14.40
C CYS A 79 14.74 -10.58 14.62
N ARG A 80 15.16 -10.03 15.78
CA ARG A 80 14.97 -8.61 16.09
C ARG A 80 15.62 -7.72 15.04
N LEU A 81 16.85 -8.02 14.65
CA LEU A 81 17.58 -7.24 13.64
C LEU A 81 16.94 -7.39 12.25
N ALA A 82 16.56 -8.61 11.86
CA ALA A 82 15.90 -8.86 10.58
C ALA A 82 14.56 -8.10 10.46
N VAL A 83 13.71 -8.19 11.48
CA VAL A 83 12.41 -7.50 11.51
C VAL A 83 12.60 -5.99 11.44
N THR A 84 13.50 -5.42 12.27
CA THR A 84 13.78 -3.98 12.24
C THR A 84 14.30 -3.50 10.86
N ILE A 85 15.15 -4.30 10.19
CA ILE A 85 15.63 -3.97 8.84
C ILE A 85 14.46 -3.94 7.85
N PHE A 86 13.64 -5.00 7.81
CA PHE A 86 12.55 -5.07 6.86
C PHE A 86 11.45 -4.04 7.15
N ASP A 87 11.15 -3.78 8.42
CA ASP A 87 10.23 -2.72 8.84
C ASP A 87 10.68 -1.32 8.44
N SER A 88 11.99 -1.09 8.34
CA SER A 88 12.53 0.20 7.87
C SER A 88 12.21 0.50 6.40
N PHE A 89 11.81 -0.49 5.61
CA PHE A 89 11.32 -0.27 4.25
C PHE A 89 9.88 0.24 4.20
N TYR A 90 9.11 0.10 5.27
CA TYR A 90 7.74 0.62 5.35
C TYR A 90 7.65 2.15 5.21
N PRO A 91 8.42 2.98 5.93
CA PRO A 91 8.37 4.43 5.72
C PRO A 91 8.81 4.85 4.31
N ILE A 92 9.72 4.09 3.69
CA ILE A 92 10.18 4.35 2.33
C ILE A 92 9.03 4.10 1.34
N LEU A 93 8.37 2.94 1.43
CA LEU A 93 7.27 2.60 0.53
C LEU A 93 6.05 3.52 0.75
N SER A 94 5.65 3.77 1.99
CA SER A 94 4.47 4.59 2.30
C SER A 94 4.69 6.06 1.93
N GLY A 95 5.91 6.56 2.14
CA GLY A 95 6.31 7.90 1.73
C GLY A 95 6.33 8.05 0.22
N ALA A 96 6.89 7.08 -0.51
CA ALA A 96 6.96 7.12 -1.96
C ALA A 96 5.58 6.99 -2.63
N THR A 97 4.72 6.06 -2.18
CA THR A 97 3.33 5.91 -2.65
C THR A 97 2.51 7.18 -2.41
N SER A 98 2.56 7.72 -1.19
CA SER A 98 1.82 8.94 -0.85
C SER A 98 2.32 10.16 -1.64
N LEU A 99 3.61 10.22 -1.96
CA LEU A 99 4.18 11.27 -2.80
C LEU A 99 3.66 11.19 -4.25
N LEU A 100 3.49 9.99 -4.81
CA LEU A 100 2.88 9.82 -6.13
C LEU A 100 1.45 10.35 -6.17
N PHE A 101 0.68 10.12 -5.11
CA PHE A 101 -0.67 10.65 -4.97
C PHE A 101 -0.68 12.17 -4.86
N LEU A 102 0.24 12.74 -4.08
CA LEU A 102 0.41 14.19 -4.00
C LEU A 102 0.72 14.79 -5.37
N PHE A 103 1.60 14.18 -6.17
CA PHE A 103 1.87 14.67 -7.53
C PHE A 103 0.63 14.64 -8.41
N ARG A 104 -0.22 13.61 -8.30
CA ARG A 104 -1.48 13.54 -9.04
C ARG A 104 -2.47 14.61 -8.61
N VAL A 105 -2.65 14.83 -7.30
CA VAL A 105 -3.50 15.90 -6.78
C VAL A 105 -2.98 17.26 -7.25
N ARG A 106 -1.66 17.50 -7.15
CA ARG A 106 -1.05 18.74 -7.64
C ARG A 106 -1.25 18.97 -9.13
N ALA A 107 -1.17 17.92 -9.95
CA ALA A 107 -1.43 18.01 -11.38
C ALA A 107 -2.90 18.39 -11.68
N ILE A 108 -3.85 17.85 -10.91
CA ILE A 108 -5.29 18.11 -11.09
C ILE A 108 -5.71 19.48 -10.53
N TYR A 109 -5.11 19.89 -9.42
CA TYR A 109 -5.44 21.11 -8.67
C TYR A 109 -4.44 22.25 -8.88
N GLY A 110 -3.67 22.25 -9.97
CA GLY A 110 -2.52 23.14 -10.19
C GLY A 110 -2.72 24.65 -9.99
N GLY A 111 -3.95 25.14 -9.86
CA GLY A 111 -4.28 26.53 -9.50
C GLY A 111 -4.64 26.79 -8.03
N ALA A 112 -4.66 25.79 -7.15
CA ALA A 112 -5.08 25.91 -5.74
C ALA A 112 -3.92 25.58 -4.78
N PRO A 113 -3.13 26.59 -4.34
CA PRO A 113 -1.95 26.36 -3.50
C PRO A 113 -2.32 25.77 -2.14
N LEU A 114 -3.49 26.14 -1.59
CA LEU A 114 -4.00 25.63 -0.32
C LEU A 114 -4.16 24.10 -0.34
N VAL A 115 -4.74 23.55 -1.41
CA VAL A 115 -4.94 22.10 -1.57
C VAL A 115 -3.60 21.39 -1.59
N THR A 116 -2.64 21.90 -2.37
CA THR A 116 -1.30 21.30 -2.45
C THR A 116 -0.59 21.33 -1.09
N TRP A 117 -0.76 22.41 -0.31
CA TRP A 117 -0.15 22.53 1.01
C TRP A 117 -0.76 21.55 2.03
N VAL A 118 -2.09 21.40 2.03
CA VAL A 118 -2.81 20.43 2.89
C VAL A 118 -2.36 19.00 2.60
N PHE A 119 -2.30 18.62 1.32
CA PHE A 119 -1.81 17.28 0.94
C PHE A 119 -0.32 17.09 1.23
N GLY A 120 0.49 18.16 1.15
CA GLY A 120 1.89 18.13 1.60
C GLY A 120 2.04 17.87 3.09
N LEU A 121 1.19 18.49 3.91
CA LEU A 121 1.17 18.25 5.35
C LEU A 121 0.71 16.82 5.69
N LEU A 122 -0.35 16.34 5.02
CA LEU A 122 -0.80 14.94 5.16
C LEU A 122 0.31 13.95 4.80
N TRP A 123 1.05 14.21 3.73
CA TRP A 123 2.21 13.41 3.34
C TRP A 123 3.30 13.39 4.43
N LEU A 124 3.62 14.54 5.02
CA LEU A 124 4.58 14.61 6.15
C LEU A 124 4.09 13.80 7.37
N CYS A 125 2.79 13.85 7.67
CA CYS A 125 2.20 13.04 8.74
C CYS A 125 2.31 11.53 8.44
N VAL A 126 2.13 11.11 7.18
CA VAL A 126 2.31 9.71 6.77
C VAL A 126 3.75 9.27 6.99
N VAL A 127 4.74 10.04 6.54
CA VAL A 127 6.16 9.71 6.72
C VAL A 127 6.53 9.69 8.21
N GLY A 128 6.12 10.71 8.96
CA GLY A 128 6.41 10.83 10.39
C GLY A 128 5.83 9.68 11.21
N SER A 129 4.59 9.28 10.93
CA SER A 129 3.98 8.13 11.59
C SER A 129 4.63 6.81 11.15
N ALA A 130 4.95 6.63 9.88
CA ALA A 130 5.56 5.40 9.37
C ALA A 130 6.95 5.09 9.96
N ILE A 131 7.70 6.11 10.39
CA ILE A 131 8.97 5.93 11.09
C ILE A 131 8.80 5.18 12.43
N LEU A 132 7.61 5.19 13.03
CA LEU A 132 7.34 4.50 14.29
C LEU A 132 7.32 2.96 14.15
N ILE A 133 7.10 2.44 12.94
CA ILE A 133 6.99 0.99 12.68
C ILE A 133 8.25 0.22 13.12
N PRO A 134 9.48 0.54 12.65
CA PRO A 134 10.69 -0.20 13.04
C PRO A 134 11.02 -0.15 14.54
N PHE A 135 10.48 0.82 15.28
CA PHE A 135 10.66 0.93 16.74
C PHE A 135 9.53 0.28 17.54
N GLY A 136 8.37 0.05 16.92
CA GLY A 136 7.17 -0.48 17.56
C GLY A 136 6.98 -1.99 17.44
N THR A 137 7.79 -2.67 16.62
CA THR A 137 7.71 -4.12 16.43
C THR A 137 8.73 -4.85 17.30
N HIS A 138 8.24 -5.77 18.12
CA HIS A 138 9.08 -6.63 18.96
C HIS A 138 9.01 -8.07 18.45
N ALA A 139 10.14 -8.58 17.97
CA ALA A 139 10.29 -9.97 17.55
C ALA A 139 11.22 -10.73 18.50
N THR A 140 10.82 -11.95 18.84
CA THR A 140 11.55 -12.86 19.73
C THR A 140 11.83 -14.18 19.02
N ASN A 141 12.98 -14.77 19.33
CA ASN A 141 13.34 -16.12 18.88
C ASN A 141 12.62 -17.16 19.74
N ILE A 142 11.80 -18.02 19.13
CA ILE A 142 11.28 -19.23 19.78
C ILE A 142 11.98 -20.43 19.13
N GLY A 143 13.00 -20.96 19.81
CA GLY A 143 13.90 -21.95 19.23
C GLY A 143 14.68 -21.35 18.06
N SER A 144 14.54 -21.92 16.87
CA SER A 144 15.16 -21.42 15.64
C SER A 144 14.24 -20.55 14.78
N LEU A 145 12.97 -20.36 15.16
CA LEU A 145 12.01 -19.57 14.38
C LEU A 145 11.76 -18.19 14.99
N CYS A 146 11.50 -17.21 14.11
CA CYS A 146 11.09 -15.87 14.50
C CYS A 146 9.59 -15.78 14.75
N VAL A 147 9.22 -15.23 15.90
CA VAL A 147 7.82 -14.89 16.21
C VAL A 147 7.75 -13.41 16.58
N VAL A 148 6.79 -12.70 15.98
CA VAL A 148 6.47 -11.32 16.34
C VAL A 148 5.70 -11.37 17.66
N GLY A 149 6.41 -11.10 18.76
CA GLY A 149 5.93 -11.27 20.13
C GLY A 149 5.04 -10.12 20.64
N GLY A 150 5.04 -8.97 19.96
CA GLY A 150 4.16 -7.86 20.32
C GLY A 150 4.25 -6.66 19.39
N LEU A 151 3.12 -5.98 19.23
CA LEU A 151 3.01 -4.66 18.62
C LEU A 151 2.74 -3.65 19.74
N SER A 152 3.43 -2.52 19.70
CA SER A 152 3.15 -1.41 20.61
C SER A 152 1.74 -0.84 20.36
N ALA A 153 1.14 -0.19 21.36
CA ALA A 153 -0.19 0.41 21.23
C ALA A 153 -0.27 1.45 20.09
N TYR A 154 0.87 2.03 19.69
CA TYR A 154 0.95 3.01 18.61
C TYR A 154 1.18 2.40 17.22
N SER A 155 1.35 1.08 17.08
CA SER A 155 1.59 0.44 15.77
C SER A 155 0.41 0.57 14.79
N GLY A 156 -0.80 0.90 15.26
CA GLY A 156 -1.96 1.18 14.39
C GLY A 156 -1.99 2.60 13.81
N VAL A 157 -1.23 3.54 14.39
CA VAL A 157 -1.21 4.95 13.96
C VAL A 157 -0.77 5.12 12.51
N PRO A 158 0.32 4.47 12.03
CA PRO A 158 0.79 4.66 10.65
C PRO A 158 -0.23 4.19 9.62
N GLY A 159 -0.90 3.06 9.87
CA GLY A 159 -1.99 2.59 9.03
C GLY A 159 -3.17 3.55 9.01
N THR A 160 -3.51 4.13 10.17
CA THR A 160 -4.59 5.14 10.30
C THR A 160 -4.30 6.39 9.48
N VAL A 161 -3.11 6.98 9.66
CA VAL A 161 -2.72 8.20 8.94
C VAL A 161 -2.64 7.96 7.43
N LEU A 162 -2.08 6.82 7.00
CA LEU A 162 -2.04 6.43 5.59
C LEU A 162 -3.45 6.32 4.99
N THR A 163 -4.38 5.72 5.72
CA THR A 163 -5.76 5.56 5.26
C THR A 163 -6.48 6.89 5.14
N VAL A 164 -6.29 7.80 6.10
CA VAL A 164 -6.85 9.16 6.02
C VAL A 164 -6.29 9.88 4.80
N ASN A 165 -4.98 9.79 4.55
CA ASN A 165 -4.35 10.37 3.37
C ASN A 165 -4.95 9.81 2.07
N ASP A 166 -5.01 8.49 1.92
CA ASP A 166 -5.50 7.83 0.71
C ASP A 166 -6.99 8.14 0.47
N THR A 167 -7.78 8.20 1.54
CA THR A 167 -9.21 8.56 1.49
C THR A 167 -9.38 10.03 1.09
N ALA A 168 -8.59 10.94 1.65
CA ALA A 168 -8.62 12.35 1.28
C ALA A 168 -8.22 12.56 -0.19
N VAL A 169 -7.19 11.84 -0.66
CA VAL A 169 -6.77 11.85 -2.07
C VAL A 169 -7.90 11.35 -2.97
N PHE A 170 -8.53 10.22 -2.60
CA PHE A 170 -9.66 9.67 -3.33
C PHE A 170 -10.79 10.67 -3.45
N PHE A 171 -11.22 11.28 -2.34
CA PHE A 171 -12.30 12.26 -2.34
C PHE A 171 -11.94 13.52 -3.13
N ALA A 172 -10.73 14.04 -3.00
CA ALA A 172 -10.30 15.22 -3.76
C ALA A 172 -10.33 14.94 -5.27
N ILE A 173 -9.69 13.86 -5.73
CA ILE A 173 -9.68 13.50 -7.14
C ILE A 173 -11.12 13.27 -7.64
N SER A 174 -11.92 12.54 -6.88
CA SER A 174 -13.32 12.26 -7.20
C SER A 174 -14.18 13.52 -7.31
N TYR A 175 -14.03 14.45 -6.36
CA TYR A 175 -14.76 15.71 -6.35
C TYR A 175 -14.43 16.55 -7.60
N ARG A 176 -13.15 16.64 -7.97
CA ARG A 176 -12.78 17.40 -9.16
C ARG A 176 -13.27 16.75 -10.45
N LEU A 177 -13.29 15.41 -10.50
CA LEU A 177 -13.87 14.67 -11.61
C LEU A 177 -15.38 14.91 -11.75
N LEU A 178 -16.11 14.93 -10.63
CA LEU A 178 -17.55 15.24 -10.64
C LEU A 178 -17.82 16.65 -11.20
N LEU A 179 -17.04 17.65 -10.77
CA LEU A 179 -17.16 19.02 -11.27
C LEU A 179 -16.89 19.15 -12.77
N ASN A 180 -15.95 18.35 -13.29
CA ASN A 180 -15.57 18.38 -14.71
C ASN A 180 -16.45 17.46 -15.59
N SER A 181 -17.42 16.74 -15.01
CA SER A 181 -18.31 15.85 -15.76
C SER A 181 -19.47 16.62 -16.42
N ASN A 182 -19.63 16.52 -17.74
CA ASN A 182 -20.67 17.23 -18.52
C ASN A 182 -22.08 16.61 -18.40
N THR A 183 -22.37 15.83 -17.36
CA THR A 183 -23.66 15.15 -17.18
C THR A 183 -24.68 16.06 -16.46
N ALA A 184 -25.86 16.26 -17.04
CA ALA A 184 -26.85 17.22 -16.51
C ALA A 184 -27.47 16.84 -15.14
N ASN A 185 -27.30 15.59 -14.68
CA ASN A 185 -28.04 15.04 -13.53
C ASN A 185 -27.11 14.61 -12.37
N THR A 186 -27.29 15.17 -11.17
CA THR A 186 -26.41 14.96 -10.00
C THR A 186 -26.44 13.53 -9.46
N GLY A 187 -27.59 12.84 -9.54
CA GLY A 187 -27.72 11.45 -9.09
C GLY A 187 -26.95 10.46 -9.98
N GLU A 188 -27.04 10.62 -11.31
CA GLU A 188 -26.34 9.78 -12.29
C GLU A 188 -24.81 10.05 -12.29
N ARG A 189 -24.39 11.27 -11.95
CA ARG A 189 -22.98 11.63 -11.74
C ARG A 189 -22.34 10.85 -10.60
N ILE A 190 -23.02 10.77 -9.45
CA ILE A 190 -22.53 10.05 -8.27
C ILE A 190 -22.61 8.54 -8.52
N GLN A 191 -23.68 8.07 -9.15
CA GLN A 191 -23.82 6.65 -9.47
C GLN A 191 -22.77 6.19 -10.49
N GLY A 192 -22.41 6.99 -11.50
CA GLY A 192 -21.34 6.66 -12.45
C GLY A 192 -19.91 6.66 -11.87
N LEU A 193 -19.74 7.26 -10.68
CA LEU A 193 -18.48 7.28 -9.92
C LEU A 193 -18.29 5.98 -9.11
N PHE A 194 -19.37 5.47 -8.51
CA PHE A 194 -19.35 4.27 -7.67
C PHE A 194 -19.68 2.99 -8.44
N THR A 195 -20.61 3.07 -9.38
CA THR A 195 -20.89 2.01 -10.33
C THR A 195 -20.24 2.41 -11.64
N ALA A 196 -19.37 1.56 -12.16
CA ALA A 196 -18.54 1.82 -13.33
C ALA A 196 -19.34 1.94 -14.66
N ARG A 197 -20.54 2.52 -14.65
CA ARG A 197 -21.47 2.60 -15.77
C ARG A 197 -22.11 3.99 -15.80
N GLY A 198 -21.73 4.83 -16.78
CA GLY A 198 -22.55 6.01 -17.11
C GLY A 198 -21.89 7.12 -17.93
N GLY A 199 -22.45 7.40 -19.12
CA GLY A 199 -22.53 8.71 -19.81
C GLY A 199 -21.29 9.43 -20.39
N ASN A 200 -21.12 9.40 -21.73
CA ASN A 200 -20.38 10.31 -22.62
C ASN A 200 -19.22 11.21 -22.07
N LEU A 201 -18.13 10.61 -21.60
CA LEU A 201 -16.82 11.26 -21.60
C LEU A 201 -15.89 10.57 -22.60
N GLN A 202 -15.07 11.38 -23.28
CA GLN A 202 -14.11 11.02 -24.32
C GLN A 202 -13.32 9.75 -23.93
N THR A 203 -13.47 8.71 -24.75
CA THR A 203 -13.22 7.29 -24.42
C THR A 203 -11.84 7.00 -23.80
N PHE A 204 -10.81 7.76 -24.16
CA PHE A 204 -9.43 7.59 -23.70
C PHE A 204 -9.18 8.10 -22.28
N SER A 205 -9.61 9.34 -21.99
CA SER A 205 -9.60 9.94 -20.65
C SER A 205 -10.43 9.08 -19.69
N ARG A 206 -11.58 8.60 -20.15
CA ARG A 206 -12.52 7.82 -19.36
C ARG A 206 -11.98 6.47 -18.89
N ALA A 207 -11.24 5.74 -19.72
CA ALA A 207 -10.64 4.46 -19.32
C ALA A 207 -9.53 4.67 -18.28
N LEU A 208 -8.66 5.66 -18.53
CA LEU A 208 -7.56 5.99 -17.63
C LEU A 208 -8.03 6.48 -16.25
N PHE A 209 -9.07 7.33 -16.23
CA PHE A 209 -9.66 7.82 -14.98
C PHE A 209 -10.49 6.75 -14.25
N ARG A 210 -11.17 5.85 -14.98
CA ARG A 210 -11.96 4.75 -14.41
C ARG A 210 -11.08 3.69 -13.73
N ASP A 211 -9.94 3.36 -14.33
CA ASP A 211 -8.96 2.46 -13.73
C ASP A 211 -8.31 3.10 -12.50
N GLY A 212 -8.02 4.41 -12.57
CA GLY A 212 -7.47 5.17 -11.44
C GLY A 212 -8.41 5.27 -10.24
N GLN A 213 -9.70 5.51 -10.43
CA GLN A 213 -10.65 5.60 -9.31
C GLN A 213 -10.96 4.24 -8.67
N THR A 214 -11.16 3.21 -9.48
CA THR A 214 -11.39 1.85 -8.98
C THR A 214 -10.22 1.41 -8.10
N TYR A 215 -9.01 1.76 -8.51
CA TYR A 215 -7.79 1.59 -7.73
C TYR A 215 -7.83 2.27 -6.37
N TYR A 216 -8.13 3.58 -6.32
CA TYR A 216 -8.16 4.32 -5.06
C TYR A 216 -9.21 3.75 -4.11
N MET A 217 -10.36 3.34 -4.65
CA MET A 217 -11.41 2.69 -3.87
C MET A 217 -10.95 1.34 -3.31
N ILE A 218 -10.28 0.50 -4.11
CA ILE A 218 -9.71 -0.78 -3.66
C ILE A 218 -8.68 -0.55 -2.56
N SER A 219 -7.77 0.42 -2.73
CA SER A 219 -6.76 0.75 -1.71
C SER A 219 -7.40 1.26 -0.41
N VAL A 220 -8.41 2.13 -0.49
CA VAL A 220 -9.15 2.62 0.69
C VAL A 220 -9.86 1.47 1.41
N ILE A 221 -10.57 0.59 0.68
CA ILE A 221 -11.24 -0.56 1.28
C ILE A 221 -10.22 -1.49 1.95
N SER A 222 -9.14 -1.82 1.25
CA SER A 222 -8.07 -2.69 1.78
C SER A 222 -7.44 -2.12 3.05
N ASN A 223 -7.16 -0.82 3.05
CA ASN A 223 -6.63 -0.09 4.19
C ASN A 223 -7.60 -0.05 5.39
N ILE A 224 -8.90 0.16 5.14
CA ILE A 224 -9.94 0.12 6.20
C ILE A 224 -10.00 -1.26 6.84
N VAL A 225 -9.98 -2.33 6.03
CA VAL A 225 -9.95 -3.71 6.57
C VAL A 225 -8.69 -3.92 7.41
N ALA A 226 -7.53 -3.46 6.93
CA ALA A 226 -6.27 -3.59 7.66
C ALA A 226 -6.29 -2.86 9.01
N ILE A 227 -6.85 -1.64 9.07
CA ILE A 227 -7.04 -0.90 10.32
C ILE A 227 -7.98 -1.63 11.27
N SER A 228 -9.12 -2.10 10.76
CA SER A 228 -10.13 -2.78 11.60
C SER A 228 -9.54 -4.01 12.28
N MET A 229 -8.70 -4.75 11.57
CA MET A 229 -7.97 -5.90 12.10
C MET A 229 -6.86 -5.49 13.07
N ALA A 230 -6.16 -4.39 12.81
CA ALA A 230 -5.08 -3.89 13.68
C ALA A 230 -5.58 -3.42 15.06
N TYR A 231 -6.76 -2.79 15.12
CA TYR A 231 -7.37 -2.33 16.37
C TYR A 231 -8.20 -3.40 17.09
N SER A 232 -8.46 -4.54 16.44
CA SER A 232 -9.21 -5.64 17.06
C SER A 232 -8.38 -6.29 18.17
N THR A 233 -8.63 -5.90 19.42
CA THR A 233 -7.92 -6.40 20.62
C THR A 233 -8.09 -7.90 20.85
N SER A 234 -9.13 -8.51 20.25
CA SER A 234 -9.46 -9.93 20.31
C SER A 234 -8.58 -10.82 19.41
N VAL A 235 -7.79 -10.25 18.51
CA VAL A 235 -6.98 -10.99 17.53
C VAL A 235 -5.52 -11.08 17.99
N ASN A 236 -4.89 -12.25 17.84
CA ASN A 236 -3.48 -12.46 18.18
C ASN A 236 -2.56 -11.48 17.40
N PRO A 237 -1.53 -10.88 18.02
CA PRO A 237 -0.58 -9.98 17.35
C PRO A 237 0.00 -10.53 16.03
N ILE A 238 0.23 -11.84 15.93
CA ILE A 238 0.74 -12.49 14.71
C ILE A 238 -0.22 -12.25 13.52
N TYR A 239 -1.53 -12.40 13.75
CA TYR A 239 -2.54 -12.17 12.72
C TYR A 239 -2.72 -10.69 12.37
N ARG A 240 -2.54 -9.79 13.35
CA ARG A 240 -2.61 -8.34 13.10
C ARG A 240 -1.49 -7.87 12.18
N SER A 241 -0.25 -8.36 12.39
CA SER A 241 0.87 -8.05 11.49
C SER A 241 0.76 -8.78 10.16
N MET A 242 0.20 -9.99 10.12
CA MET A 242 0.05 -10.75 8.88
C MET A 242 -0.77 -9.99 7.84
N PHE A 243 -1.83 -9.29 8.25
CA PHE A 243 -2.74 -8.61 7.31
C PHE A 243 -2.14 -7.35 6.66
N SER A 244 -1.11 -6.74 7.28
CA SER A 244 -0.44 -5.59 6.65
C SER A 244 0.30 -5.99 5.37
N ILE A 245 0.77 -7.23 5.27
CA ILE A 245 1.60 -7.71 4.16
C ILE A 245 0.79 -7.83 2.86
N PRO A 246 -0.36 -8.54 2.81
CA PRO A 246 -1.26 -8.50 1.65
C PRO A 246 -1.72 -7.09 1.30
N ASN A 247 -1.97 -6.24 2.31
CA ASN A 247 -2.40 -4.87 2.06
C ASN A 247 -1.32 -4.04 1.34
N VAL A 248 -0.07 -4.11 1.80
CA VAL A 248 1.08 -3.45 1.14
C VAL A 248 1.29 -4.00 -0.27
N ALA A 249 1.19 -5.33 -0.44
CA ALA A 249 1.32 -5.95 -1.74
C ALA A 249 0.25 -5.47 -2.72
N MET A 250 -1.01 -5.51 -2.29
CA MET A 250 -2.15 -5.09 -3.09
C MET A 250 -2.03 -3.62 -3.46
N THR A 251 -1.84 -2.73 -2.48
CA THR A 251 -1.70 -1.28 -2.72
C THR A 251 -0.54 -0.95 -3.66
N SER A 252 0.62 -1.59 -3.51
CA SER A 252 1.76 -1.39 -4.41
C SER A 252 1.47 -1.87 -5.83
N ILE A 253 0.99 -3.11 -6.03
CA ILE A 253 0.65 -3.65 -7.37
C ILE A 253 -0.35 -2.74 -8.08
N MET A 254 -1.37 -2.36 -7.33
CA MET A 254 -2.45 -1.52 -7.79
C MET A 254 -1.88 -0.12 -8.16
N ALA A 255 -0.98 0.46 -7.36
CA ALA A 255 -0.32 1.75 -7.67
C ALA A 255 0.50 1.66 -8.96
N CYS A 256 1.18 0.53 -9.16
CA CYS A 256 1.97 0.27 -10.35
C CYS A 256 1.12 0.26 -11.61
N ARG A 257 -0.02 -0.43 -11.57
CA ARG A 257 -0.96 -0.49 -12.70
C ARG A 257 -1.44 0.90 -13.10
N VAL A 258 -1.82 1.74 -12.14
CA VAL A 258 -2.33 3.07 -12.47
C VAL A 258 -1.23 4.01 -12.96
N TYR A 259 -0.01 3.90 -12.44
CA TYR A 259 1.11 4.70 -12.95
C TYR A 259 1.45 4.32 -14.39
N ARG A 260 1.48 3.02 -14.70
CA ARG A 260 1.75 2.52 -16.04
C ARG A 260 0.65 2.92 -17.02
N ASN A 261 -0.62 2.72 -16.66
CA ASN A 261 -1.74 3.11 -17.53
C ASN A 261 -1.74 4.63 -17.81
N ALA A 262 -1.21 5.45 -16.90
CA ALA A 262 -1.12 6.90 -17.09
C ALA A 262 0.05 7.35 -17.99
N LYS A 263 1.02 6.47 -18.27
CA LYS A 263 2.17 6.75 -19.14
C LYS A 263 2.14 6.04 -20.49
N LEU A 264 1.37 4.96 -20.62
CA LEU A 264 1.08 4.26 -21.89
C LEU A 264 -0.06 4.97 -22.64
#